data_AF-A0A7S0RZU7-F1
#
_entry.id   AF-A0A7S0RZU7-F1
#
_cell.length_a   1.000
_cell.length_b   1.000
_cell.length_c   1.000
_cell.angle_alpha   90.00
_cell.angle_beta   90.00
_cell.angle_gamma   90.00
#
_symmetry.space_group_name_H-M   'P 1'
#
loop_
_entity.id
_entity.type
_entity.pdbx_description
1 polymer ?
#
loop_
_entity_poly.entity_id
_entity_poly.type
_entity_poly.pdbx_seq_one_letter_code
_entity_poly.pdbx_strand_id
1 'polypeptide(L)'
;VFERFAAASPADVAAARYDYFTNTVWPRIREGMGANGLLLFVPSYFDFVRVRAFLKAEDEELYEALSEYTDSRDVTAARSRFFHRRVRVLLYTERAHFYHRHRLRGIKDVLFYAPPEHASYYPELINLLEDAGAGGAAAPGAATSAPATLTHHASVGLLFCRWDVLALERIVGGPRARKMVKADASTFMFC
;
A
#
# COMPACT_ATOMS: atom_id res chain seq x y z
N VAL A 1 1.71 3.60 10.25
CA VAL A 1 2.27 2.48 11.03
C VAL A 1 3.41 1.85 10.25
N PHE A 2 4.59 1.75 10.85
CA PHE A 2 5.73 1.01 10.30
C PHE A 2 5.88 -0.28 11.11
N GLU A 3 5.91 -1.42 10.42
CA GLU A 3 5.90 -2.74 11.02
C GLU A 3 7.16 -3.51 10.60
N ARG A 4 7.94 -3.92 11.61
CA ARG A 4 9.23 -4.57 11.46
C ARG A 4 9.05 -6.09 11.51
N PHE A 5 9.50 -6.77 10.46
CA PHE A 5 9.65 -8.23 10.45
C PHE A 5 11.12 -8.64 10.63
N ALA A 6 11.33 -9.88 11.02
CA ALA A 6 12.66 -10.46 11.22
C ALA A 6 13.09 -11.26 9.99
N ALA A 7 14.35 -11.12 9.59
CA ALA A 7 15.00 -11.92 8.57
C ALA A 7 16.42 -12.24 9.05
N ALA A 8 16.81 -13.52 9.02
CA ALA A 8 18.09 -13.99 9.56
C ALA A 8 19.28 -13.45 8.77
N SER A 9 19.17 -13.43 7.44
CA SER A 9 20.17 -12.89 6.54
C SER A 9 19.54 -12.02 5.45
N PRO A 10 20.35 -11.25 4.67
CA PRO A 10 19.85 -10.51 3.51
C PRO A 10 19.20 -11.41 2.45
N ALA A 11 19.68 -12.66 2.30
CA ALA A 11 19.12 -13.61 1.34
C ALA A 11 17.72 -14.08 1.74
N ASP A 12 17.42 -14.12 3.04
CA ASP A 12 16.13 -14.59 3.56
C ASP A 12 15.04 -13.51 3.53
N VAL A 13 15.40 -12.25 3.25
CA VAL A 13 14.48 -11.10 3.34
C VAL A 13 13.22 -11.31 2.49
N ALA A 14 13.37 -11.76 1.24
CA ALA A 14 12.24 -11.94 0.34
C ALA A 14 11.30 -13.06 0.83
N ALA A 15 11.84 -14.16 1.37
CA ALA A 15 11.04 -15.24 1.93
C ALA A 15 10.34 -14.80 3.22
N ALA A 16 11.10 -14.25 4.17
CA ALA A 16 10.58 -13.80 5.46
C ALA A 16 9.52 -12.70 5.33
N ARG A 17 9.70 -11.76 4.41
CA ARG A 17 8.70 -10.71 4.14
C ARG A 17 7.41 -11.30 3.61
N TYR A 18 7.52 -12.22 2.65
CA TYR A 18 6.37 -12.89 2.07
C TYR A 18 5.61 -13.66 3.14
N ASP A 19 6.30 -14.48 3.94
CA ASP A 19 5.69 -15.27 5.01
C ASP A 19 5.04 -14.37 6.07
N TYR A 20 5.70 -13.27 6.44
CA TYR A 20 5.14 -12.30 7.37
C TYR A 20 3.88 -11.63 6.80
N PHE A 21 3.92 -11.26 5.52
CA PHE A 21 2.77 -10.67 4.84
C PHE A 21 1.60 -11.65 4.79
N THR A 22 1.80 -12.89 4.31
CA THR A 22 0.72 -13.86 4.13
C THR A 22 0.14 -14.35 5.46
N ASN A 23 0.99 -14.57 6.46
CA ASN A 23 0.58 -15.24 7.70
C ASN A 23 0.12 -14.25 8.79
N THR A 24 0.59 -13.00 8.74
CA THR A 24 0.33 -12.02 9.81
C THR A 24 -0.42 -10.79 9.30
N VAL A 25 0.10 -10.14 8.26
CA VAL A 25 -0.39 -8.83 7.82
C VAL A 25 -1.68 -8.97 7.02
N TRP A 26 -1.73 -9.88 6.06
CA TRP A 26 -2.87 -10.07 5.17
C TRP A 26 -4.13 -10.52 5.90
N PRO A 27 -4.11 -11.51 6.82
CA PRO A 27 -5.32 -11.89 7.57
C PRO A 27 -5.91 -10.71 8.36
N ARG A 28 -5.04 -9.93 9.04
CA ARG A 28 -5.43 -8.72 9.78
C ARG A 28 -6.05 -7.67 8.87
N ILE A 29 -5.45 -7.43 7.70
CA ILE A 29 -5.97 -6.49 6.71
C ILE A 29 -7.29 -6.99 6.15
N ARG A 30 -7.40 -8.27 5.79
CA ARG A 30 -8.61 -8.86 5.20
C ARG A 30 -9.81 -8.76 6.14
N GLU A 31 -9.60 -8.98 7.44
CA GLU A 31 -10.63 -8.82 8.47
C GLU A 31 -11.06 -7.34 8.63
N GLY A 32 -10.11 -6.40 8.61
CA GLY A 32 -10.38 -4.97 8.79
C GLY A 32 -10.79 -4.21 7.52
N MET A 33 -10.54 -4.74 6.33
CA MET A 33 -10.69 -4.03 5.06
C MET A 33 -12.15 -3.68 4.74
N GLY A 34 -13.12 -4.48 5.18
CA GLY A 34 -14.53 -4.26 4.87
C GLY A 34 -14.77 -4.04 3.37
N ALA A 35 -15.32 -2.87 3.02
CA ALA A 35 -15.55 -2.42 1.64
C ALA A 35 -14.56 -1.30 1.19
N ASN A 36 -13.44 -1.13 1.90
CA ASN A 36 -12.47 -0.07 1.63
C ASN A 36 -11.58 -0.40 0.43
N GLY A 37 -10.99 0.64 -0.17
CA GLY A 37 -10.02 0.50 -1.26
C GLY A 37 -8.59 0.52 -0.71
N LEU A 38 -7.91 -0.63 -0.75
CA LEU A 38 -6.51 -0.77 -0.36
C LEU A 38 -5.60 -0.62 -1.57
N LEU A 39 -4.63 0.30 -1.50
CA LEU A 39 -3.47 0.30 -2.39
C LEU A 39 -2.36 -0.56 -1.77
N LEU A 40 -2.03 -1.67 -2.42
CA LEU A 40 -0.87 -2.50 -2.07
C LEU A 40 0.31 -2.15 -2.98
N PHE A 41 1.22 -1.34 -2.46
CA PHE A 41 2.39 -0.86 -3.20
C PHE A 41 3.58 -1.80 -3.03
N VAL A 42 4.14 -2.27 -4.14
CA VAL A 42 5.25 -3.22 -4.15
C VAL A 42 6.43 -2.67 -4.97
N PRO A 43 7.57 -2.34 -4.33
CA PRO A 43 8.77 -1.85 -5.03
C PRO A 43 9.38 -2.88 -6.00
N SER A 44 9.56 -4.12 -5.54
CA SER A 44 10.22 -5.19 -6.30
C SER A 44 9.26 -5.95 -7.20
N TYR A 45 9.59 -6.07 -8.48
CA TYR A 45 8.78 -6.86 -9.42
C TYR A 45 8.72 -8.36 -9.05
N PHE A 46 9.79 -8.91 -8.48
CA PHE A 46 9.80 -10.31 -8.04
C PHE A 46 8.82 -10.54 -6.88
N ASP A 47 8.78 -9.62 -5.92
CA ASP A 47 7.81 -9.67 -4.82
C ASP A 47 6.39 -9.47 -5.36
N PHE A 48 6.19 -8.57 -6.34
CA PHE A 48 4.90 -8.34 -6.97
C PHE A 48 4.32 -9.61 -7.61
N VAL A 49 5.13 -10.40 -8.31
CA VAL A 49 4.68 -11.66 -8.91
C VAL A 49 4.22 -12.65 -7.83
N ARG A 50 4.95 -12.77 -6.72
CA ARG A 50 4.59 -13.65 -5.60
C ARG A 50 3.31 -13.20 -4.90
N VAL A 51 3.20 -11.91 -4.61
CA VAL A 51 2.01 -11.32 -3.98
C VAL A 51 0.79 -11.44 -4.91
N ARG A 52 0.96 -11.22 -6.21
CA ARG A 52 -0.11 -11.42 -7.20
C ARG A 52 -0.60 -12.86 -7.23
N ALA A 53 0.33 -13.83 -7.24
CA ALA A 53 -0.02 -15.25 -7.23
C ALA A 53 -0.77 -15.62 -5.94
N PHE A 54 -0.34 -15.09 -4.80
CA PHE A 54 -1.03 -15.25 -3.52
C PHE A 54 -2.44 -14.66 -3.55
N LEU A 55 -2.61 -13.39 -3.96
CA LEU A 55 -3.93 -12.76 -4.04
C LEU A 55 -4.87 -13.49 -5.01
N LYS A 56 -4.33 -14.02 -6.12
CA LYS A 56 -5.10 -14.86 -7.06
C LYS A 56 -5.61 -16.15 -6.41
N ALA A 57 -4.79 -16.79 -5.57
CA ALA A 57 -5.18 -18.00 -4.85
C ALA A 57 -6.19 -17.70 -3.73
N GLU A 58 -6.13 -16.51 -3.14
CA GLU A 58 -7.08 -16.05 -2.12
C GLU A 58 -8.46 -15.73 -2.69
N ASP A 59 -8.52 -14.85 -3.69
CA ASP A 59 -9.74 -14.41 -4.37
C ASP A 59 -9.38 -13.58 -5.62
N GLU A 60 -9.63 -14.12 -6.82
CA GLU A 60 -9.32 -13.44 -8.09
C GLU A 60 -10.19 -12.20 -8.34
N GLU A 61 -11.37 -12.09 -7.73
CA GLU A 61 -12.27 -10.92 -7.89
C GLU A 61 -11.93 -9.79 -6.90
N LEU A 62 -11.07 -10.07 -5.91
CA LEU A 62 -10.74 -9.10 -4.86
C LEU A 62 -9.81 -7.99 -5.33
N TYR A 63 -8.98 -8.26 -6.34
CA TYR A 63 -7.86 -7.38 -6.70
C TYR A 63 -7.72 -7.12 -8.20
N GLU A 64 -7.11 -5.98 -8.51
CA GLU A 64 -6.55 -5.68 -9.83
C GLU A 64 -5.06 -5.39 -9.68
N ALA A 65 -4.28 -5.71 -10.72
CA ALA A 65 -2.84 -5.50 -10.72
C ALA A 65 -2.41 -4.54 -11.82
N LEU A 66 -1.66 -3.52 -11.42
CA LEU A 66 -1.06 -2.52 -12.30
C LEU A 66 0.46 -2.63 -12.20
N SER A 67 1.07 -3.03 -13.31
CA SER A 67 2.52 -3.01 -13.49
C SER A 67 2.89 -2.16 -14.70
N GLU A 68 4.18 -1.94 -14.89
CA GLU A 68 4.78 -1.29 -16.05
C GLU A 68 4.47 -2.02 -17.38
N TYR A 69 3.99 -3.26 -17.32
CA TYR A 69 3.62 -4.08 -18.46
C TYR A 69 2.12 -4.11 -18.73
N THR A 70 1.30 -3.43 -17.91
CA THR A 70 -0.15 -3.41 -18.09
C THR A 70 -0.52 -2.44 -19.21
N ASP A 71 -1.28 -2.92 -20.20
CA ASP A 71 -1.74 -2.08 -21.31
C ASP A 71 -2.67 -0.95 -20.85
N SER A 72 -2.64 0.18 -21.56
CA SER A 72 -3.43 1.38 -21.20
C SER A 72 -4.93 1.14 -21.08
N ARG A 73 -5.48 0.21 -21.88
CA ARG A 73 -6.88 -0.23 -21.79
C ARG A 73 -7.17 -0.89 -20.45
N ASP A 74 -6.31 -1.82 -20.04
CA ASP A 74 -6.47 -2.58 -18.80
C ASP A 74 -6.20 -1.70 -17.59
N VAL A 75 -5.23 -0.78 -17.67
CA VAL A 75 -5.00 0.27 -16.67
C VAL A 75 -6.29 1.06 -16.41
N THR A 76 -6.96 1.49 -17.47
CA THR A 76 -8.20 2.28 -17.36
C THR A 76 -9.33 1.46 -16.75
N ALA A 77 -9.48 0.19 -17.15
CA ALA A 77 -10.48 -0.72 -16.62
C ALA A 77 -10.26 -1.01 -15.13
N ALA A 78 -9.03 -1.38 -14.74
CA ALA A 78 -8.64 -1.66 -13.37
C ALA A 78 -8.87 -0.46 -12.45
N ARG A 79 -8.42 0.74 -12.87
CA ARG A 79 -8.66 1.99 -12.13
C ARG A 79 -10.14 2.27 -11.94
N SER A 80 -10.96 2.04 -12.98
CA SER A 80 -12.40 2.22 -12.88
C SER A 80 -13.04 1.21 -11.92
N ARG A 81 -12.68 -0.07 -12.00
CA ARG A 81 -13.18 -1.13 -11.10
C ARG A 81 -12.84 -0.83 -9.65
N PHE A 82 -11.60 -0.41 -9.37
CA PHE A 82 -11.16 -0.03 -8.03
C PHE A 82 -11.88 1.22 -7.51
N PHE A 83 -12.01 2.25 -8.35
CA PHE A 83 -12.73 3.48 -7.98
C PHE A 83 -14.19 3.21 -7.61
N HIS A 84 -14.88 2.35 -8.36
CA HIS A 84 -16.27 1.94 -8.09
C HIS A 84 -16.40 0.82 -7.04
N ARG A 85 -15.31 0.44 -6.35
CA ARG A 85 -15.29 -0.64 -5.33
C ARG A 85 -15.78 -2.00 -5.83
N ARG A 86 -15.63 -2.27 -7.13
CA ARG A 86 -15.84 -3.61 -7.69
C ARG A 86 -14.72 -4.57 -7.30
N VAL A 87 -13.51 -4.04 -7.20
CA VAL A 87 -12.38 -4.69 -6.55
C VAL A 87 -11.96 -3.85 -5.35
N ARG A 88 -11.40 -4.50 -4.32
CA ARG A 88 -11.04 -3.85 -3.06
C ARG A 88 -9.56 -3.58 -2.95
N VAL A 89 -8.73 -4.33 -3.67
CA VAL A 89 -7.27 -4.19 -3.64
C VAL A 89 -6.75 -3.77 -5.00
N LEU A 90 -5.89 -2.77 -5.01
CA LEU A 90 -5.09 -2.39 -6.17
C LEU A 90 -3.63 -2.71 -5.88
N LEU A 91 -3.12 -3.77 -6.51
CA LEU A 91 -1.71 -4.14 -6.46
C LEU A 91 -0.93 -3.29 -7.46
N TYR A 92 0.06 -2.54 -6.99
CA TYR A 92 0.73 -1.51 -7.80
C TYR A 92 2.25 -1.57 -7.67
N THR A 93 2.97 -1.62 -8.80
CA THR A 93 4.43 -1.61 -8.80
C THR A 93 5.02 -0.20 -8.73
N GLU A 94 6.21 -0.08 -8.13
CA GLU A 94 6.96 1.18 -8.15
C GLU A 94 7.32 1.61 -9.58
N ARG A 95 7.67 0.67 -10.45
CA ARG A 95 7.99 0.97 -11.86
C ARG A 95 6.79 1.55 -12.60
N ALA A 96 5.59 1.04 -12.39
CA ALA A 96 4.37 1.63 -12.95
C ALA A 96 4.15 3.05 -12.45
N HIS A 97 4.47 3.33 -11.18
CA HIS A 97 4.43 4.68 -10.63
C HIS A 97 5.46 5.61 -11.26
N PHE A 98 6.70 5.14 -11.43
CA PHE A 98 7.78 5.87 -12.07
C PHE A 98 7.42 6.28 -13.51
N TYR A 99 6.94 5.36 -14.34
CA TYR A 99 6.70 5.63 -15.76
C TYR A 99 5.43 6.45 -16.02
N HIS A 100 4.37 6.24 -15.23
CA HIS A 100 3.05 6.75 -15.61
C HIS A 100 2.39 7.66 -14.58
N ARG A 101 2.85 7.67 -13.33
CA ARG A 101 2.27 8.45 -12.22
C ARG A 101 0.74 8.49 -12.27
N HIS A 102 0.13 7.30 -12.37
CA HIS A 102 -1.31 7.20 -12.57
C HIS A 102 -2.05 7.94 -11.46
N ARG A 103 -3.04 8.76 -11.83
CA ARG A 103 -3.95 9.37 -10.86
C ARG A 103 -4.92 8.30 -10.35
N LEU A 104 -4.54 7.64 -9.27
CA LEU A 104 -5.35 6.64 -8.59
C LEU A 104 -6.37 7.34 -7.70
N ARG A 105 -7.63 6.92 -7.80
CA ARG A 105 -8.74 7.39 -6.96
C ARG A 105 -9.35 6.19 -6.26
N GLY A 106 -10.02 6.41 -5.15
CA GLY A 106 -10.65 5.37 -4.36
C GLY A 106 -9.77 4.77 -3.28
N ILE A 107 -8.57 5.30 -3.06
CA ILE A 107 -7.65 4.78 -2.04
C ILE A 107 -8.12 5.26 -0.67
N LYS A 108 -8.42 4.32 0.21
CA LYS A 108 -8.76 4.56 1.62
C LYS A 108 -7.65 4.11 2.56
N ASP A 109 -6.92 3.08 2.17
CA ASP A 109 -5.78 2.54 2.90
C ASP A 109 -4.59 2.33 1.97
N VAL A 110 -3.38 2.48 2.48
CA VAL A 110 -2.14 2.19 1.76
C VAL A 110 -1.31 1.21 2.58
N LEU A 111 -0.88 0.12 1.94
CA LEU A 111 0.15 -0.77 2.47
C LEU A 111 1.36 -0.75 1.54
N PHE A 112 2.48 -0.27 2.05
CA PHE A 112 3.79 -0.43 1.42
C PHE A 112 4.35 -1.80 1.81
N TYR A 113 4.42 -2.72 0.85
CA TYR A 113 4.99 -4.06 1.06
C TYR A 113 6.48 -4.01 1.38
N ALA A 114 7.18 -2.99 0.90
CA ALA A 114 8.53 -2.61 1.30
C ALA A 114 8.69 -1.09 1.18
N PRO A 115 9.70 -0.46 1.79
CA PRO A 115 9.96 0.96 1.58
C PRO A 115 10.22 1.27 0.09
N PRO A 116 9.60 2.33 -0.48
CA PRO A 116 9.90 2.77 -1.83
C PRO A 116 11.40 3.05 -2.03
N GLU A 117 11.93 2.74 -3.20
CA GLU A 117 13.32 3.10 -3.53
C GLU A 117 13.49 4.61 -3.61
N HIS A 118 12.49 5.28 -4.21
CA HIS A 118 12.39 6.74 -4.29
C HIS A 118 11.54 7.29 -3.14
N ALA A 119 12.19 7.99 -2.21
CA ALA A 119 11.52 8.48 -1.00
C ALA A 119 10.37 9.47 -1.27
N SER A 120 10.39 10.19 -2.39
CA SER A 120 9.30 11.10 -2.77
C SER A 120 7.98 10.37 -3.01
N TYR A 121 8.01 9.08 -3.35
CA TYR A 121 6.79 8.30 -3.62
C TYR A 121 5.99 8.00 -2.37
N TYR A 122 6.65 7.95 -1.20
CA TYR A 122 5.95 7.74 0.06
C TYR A 122 4.91 8.87 0.33
N PRO A 123 5.27 10.17 0.40
CA PRO A 123 4.29 11.23 0.57
C PRO A 123 3.38 11.39 -0.65
N GLU A 124 3.86 11.17 -1.89
CA GLU A 124 3.01 11.25 -3.08
C GLU A 124 1.83 10.26 -3.02
N LEU A 125 2.08 9.00 -2.66
CA LEU A 125 1.04 7.97 -2.59
C LEU A 125 0.11 8.16 -1.37
N ILE A 126 0.64 8.65 -0.25
CA ILE A 126 -0.16 9.01 0.92
C ILE A 126 -1.11 10.16 0.59
N ASN A 127 -0.66 11.14 -0.19
CA ASN A 127 -1.49 12.25 -0.63
C ASN A 127 -2.61 11.86 -1.62
N LEU A 128 -2.60 10.61 -2.12
CA LEU A 128 -3.71 10.05 -2.92
C LEU A 128 -4.82 9.44 -2.06
N LEU A 129 -4.65 9.37 -0.74
CA LEU A 129 -5.70 8.94 0.18
C LEU A 129 -6.89 9.88 0.09
N GLU A 130 -8.06 9.32 -0.13
CA GLU A 130 -9.30 10.08 -0.10
C GLU A 130 -9.78 10.25 1.33
N ASP A 131 -9.94 11.49 1.77
CA ASP A 131 -10.64 11.80 3.02
C ASP A 131 -11.98 11.07 3.06
N ALA A 132 -12.37 10.62 4.25
CA ALA A 132 -13.60 9.85 4.49
C ALA A 132 -14.89 10.57 4.04
N GLY A 133 -14.82 11.86 3.65
CA GLY A 133 -15.91 12.65 3.09
C GLY A 133 -15.81 13.03 1.60
N ALA A 134 -14.74 12.66 0.88
CA ALA A 134 -14.52 13.07 -0.52
C ALA A 134 -15.00 12.03 -1.56
N GLY A 135 -15.99 11.21 -1.18
CA GLY A 135 -16.61 10.23 -2.08
C GLY A 135 -17.52 10.90 -3.10
N GLY A 136 -16.94 11.36 -4.20
CA GLY A 136 -17.68 11.93 -5.33
C GLY A 136 -16.99 13.18 -5.85
N ALA A 137 -16.89 13.31 -7.16
CA ALA A 137 -16.36 14.49 -7.81
C ALA A 137 -17.07 15.75 -7.29
N ALA A 138 -16.41 16.49 -6.39
CA ALA A 138 -16.78 17.87 -6.12
C ALA A 138 -16.40 18.66 -7.38
N ALA A 139 -17.37 18.81 -8.29
CA ALA A 139 -17.41 19.96 -9.16
C ALA A 139 -17.35 21.22 -8.27
N PRO A 140 -16.64 22.29 -8.69
CA PRO A 140 -16.58 23.51 -7.90
C PRO A 140 -17.99 24.13 -7.87
N GLY A 141 -18.73 23.98 -6.76
CA GLY A 141 -20.00 24.68 -6.57
C GLY A 141 -21.12 24.03 -5.75
N ALA A 142 -20.96 22.83 -5.15
CA ALA A 142 -22.06 22.22 -4.38
C ALA A 142 -21.72 22.10 -2.89
N ALA A 143 -22.15 23.10 -2.11
CA ALA A 143 -22.30 22.97 -0.67
C ALA A 143 -23.59 22.19 -0.38
N THR A 144 -23.49 21.01 0.24
CA THR A 144 -24.59 20.46 1.06
C THR A 144 -24.06 19.42 2.04
N SER A 145 -24.36 19.69 3.31
CA SER A 145 -24.16 18.88 4.50
C SER A 145 -25.09 17.68 4.56
N ALA A 146 -24.55 16.50 4.88
CA ALA A 146 -25.26 15.37 5.50
C ALA A 146 -24.26 14.54 6.34
N PRO A 147 -24.69 13.90 7.45
CA PRO A 147 -23.81 13.52 8.55
C PRO A 147 -22.95 12.30 8.22
N ALA A 148 -21.68 12.39 8.61
CA ALA A 148 -20.68 11.34 8.53
C ALA A 148 -21.16 10.09 9.27
N THR A 149 -21.48 9.04 8.51
CA THR A 149 -21.77 7.72 9.05
C THR A 149 -20.48 6.91 9.00
N LEU A 150 -19.92 6.59 10.18
CA LEU A 150 -18.67 5.86 10.41
C LEU A 150 -17.43 6.47 9.72
N THR A 151 -16.75 7.40 10.39
CA THR A 151 -15.43 7.91 9.98
C THR A 151 -14.40 6.78 9.99
N HIS A 152 -14.22 6.13 8.84
CA HIS A 152 -13.07 5.28 8.61
C HIS A 152 -11.82 6.16 8.56
N HIS A 153 -10.92 6.01 9.54
CA HIS A 153 -9.63 6.68 9.52
C HIS A 153 -8.71 5.99 8.51
N ALA A 154 -8.18 6.76 7.56
CA ALA A 154 -7.25 6.23 6.57
C ALA A 154 -6.03 5.60 7.27
N SER A 155 -5.73 4.34 6.93
CA SER A 155 -4.58 3.62 7.46
C SER A 155 -3.43 3.61 6.46
N VAL A 156 -2.23 3.90 6.96
CA VAL A 156 -0.99 3.79 6.20
C VAL A 156 -0.09 2.80 6.90
N GLY A 157 0.21 1.67 6.26
CA GLY A 157 1.12 0.63 6.73
C GLY A 157 2.39 0.58 5.88
N LEU A 158 3.54 0.30 6.50
CA LEU A 158 4.79 0.01 5.79
C LEU A 158 5.53 -1.14 6.45
N LEU A 159 5.84 -2.19 5.68
CA LEU A 159 6.63 -3.33 6.15
C LEU A 159 8.11 -3.08 5.90
N PHE A 160 8.96 -3.40 6.87
CA PHE A 160 10.41 -3.30 6.71
C PHE A 160 11.15 -4.32 7.58
N CYS A 161 12.41 -4.60 7.25
CA CYS A 161 13.31 -5.33 8.11
C CYS A 161 14.62 -4.56 8.34
N ARG A 162 15.52 -5.15 9.14
CA ARG A 162 16.86 -4.59 9.40
C ARG A 162 17.65 -4.27 8.12
N TRP A 163 17.45 -5.05 7.07
CA TRP A 163 18.19 -4.93 5.81
C TRP A 163 17.63 -3.85 4.88
N ASP A 164 16.42 -3.34 5.17
CA ASP A 164 15.79 -2.26 4.42
C ASP A 164 16.18 -0.86 4.97
N VAL A 165 17.12 -0.80 5.92
CA VAL A 165 17.45 0.43 6.67
C VAL A 165 17.83 1.59 5.76
N LEU A 166 18.54 1.35 4.65
CA LEU A 166 18.96 2.41 3.74
C LEU A 166 17.79 3.06 3.01
N ALA A 167 16.78 2.27 2.62
CA ALA A 167 15.56 2.80 2.00
C ALA A 167 14.70 3.51 3.05
N LEU A 168 14.60 2.93 4.25
CA LEU A 168 13.87 3.53 5.38
C LEU A 168 14.47 4.88 5.80
N GLU A 169 15.79 5.01 5.86
CA GLU A 169 16.50 6.25 6.22
C GLU A 169 16.10 7.43 5.33
N ARG A 170 15.79 7.19 4.05
CA ARG A 170 15.36 8.25 3.12
C ARG A 170 13.95 8.77 3.42
N ILE A 171 13.12 7.99 4.10
CA ILE A 171 11.73 8.34 4.43
C ILE A 171 11.64 8.98 5.81
N VAL A 172 12.23 8.33 6.83
CA VAL A 172 12.09 8.77 8.24
C VAL A 172 13.30 9.51 8.78
N GLY A 173 14.40 9.56 8.02
CA GLY A 173 15.69 10.12 8.44
C GLY A 173 16.57 9.12 9.19
N GLY A 174 17.89 9.32 9.09
CA GLY A 174 18.94 8.50 9.72
C GLY A 174 18.72 8.15 11.18
N PRO A 175 18.53 9.14 12.08
CA PRO A 175 18.39 8.89 13.51
C PRO A 175 17.19 8.01 13.86
N ARG A 176 16.05 8.21 13.19
CA ARG A 176 14.81 7.45 13.45
C ARG A 176 14.92 6.03 12.93
N ALA A 177 15.41 5.83 11.70
CA ALA A 177 15.58 4.50 11.13
C ALA A 177 16.46 3.61 12.00
N ARG A 178 17.57 4.15 12.52
CA ARG A 178 18.45 3.43 13.45
C ARG A 178 17.75 3.01 14.74
N LYS A 179 16.91 3.88 15.29
CA LYS A 179 16.08 3.56 16.47
C LYS A 179 15.08 2.45 16.14
N MET A 180 14.40 2.53 14.99
CA MET A 180 13.40 1.54 14.56
C MET A 180 14.00 0.14 14.35
N VAL A 181 15.24 0.06 13.86
CA VAL A 181 15.93 -1.22 13.66
C VAL A 181 16.44 -1.83 14.97
N LYS A 182 16.84 -1.01 15.94
CA LYS A 182 17.42 -1.45 17.22
C LYS A 182 16.40 -1.64 18.35
N ALA A 183 15.22 -1.04 18.24
CA ALA A 183 14.22 -1.11 19.29
C ALA A 183 13.63 -2.52 19.42
N ASP A 184 13.30 -2.91 20.65
CA ASP A 184 12.63 -4.19 20.93
C ASP A 184 11.22 -4.24 20.35
N ALA A 185 10.57 -3.07 20.22
CA ALA A 185 9.29 -2.93 19.54
C ALA A 185 9.39 -3.30 18.05
N SER A 186 8.34 -3.94 17.53
CA SER A 186 8.18 -4.24 16.11
C SER A 186 7.28 -3.24 15.39
N THR A 187 6.50 -2.43 16.12
CA THR A 187 5.53 -1.49 15.52
C THR A 187 5.85 -0.06 15.92
N PHE A 188 5.84 0.85 14.94
CA PHE A 188 6.16 2.27 15.13
C PHE A 188 5.07 3.15 14.51
N MET A 189 4.58 4.11 15.27
CA MET A 189 3.63 5.12 14.81
C MET A 189 4.26 6.50 14.89
N PHE A 190 4.04 7.30 13.85
CA PHE A 190 4.48 8.68 13.78
C PHE A 190 3.24 9.53 13.50
N CYS A 191 2.93 10.43 14.42
CA CYS A 191 1.91 11.46 14.29
C CYS A 191 2.55 12.74 13.75
#